data_AF-A0A917LEN3-F1
#
_entry.id   AF-A0A917LEN3-F1
#
_cell.length_a   1.000
_cell.length_b   1.000
_cell.length_c   1.000
_cell.angle_alpha   90.00
_cell.angle_beta   90.00
_cell.angle_gamma   90.00
#
_symmetry.space_group_name_H-M   'P 1'
#
loop_
_entity.id
_entity.type
_entity.pdbx_description
1 polymer ?
#
loop_
_entity_poly.entity_id
_entity_poly.type
_entity_poly.pdbx_seq_one_letter_code
_entity_poly.pdbx_strand_id
1 'polypeptide(L)' 'MANSAAKKKRLALLRQTGKDVTNARNYNTFSTHERLTKTKKEHMTQCQNKHKRHTHHYEMDGDAFYLYYISYFI' A
#
# COMPACT_ATOMS: atom_id res chain seq x y z
N MET A 1 13.63 -15.73 -19.01
CA MET A 1 12.21 -16.12 -19.17
C MET A 1 11.96 -16.56 -20.60
N ALA A 2 11.47 -17.77 -20.82
CA ALA A 2 11.18 -18.25 -22.17
C ALA A 2 9.86 -17.66 -22.70
N ASN A 3 9.77 -17.44 -24.01
CA ASN A 3 8.51 -17.05 -24.66
C ASN A 3 7.49 -18.19 -24.52
N SER A 4 6.26 -17.86 -24.13
CA SER A 4 5.15 -18.83 -24.11
C SER A 4 4.88 -19.40 -25.50
N ALA A 5 4.37 -20.63 -25.55
CA ALA A 5 4.00 -21.28 -26.82
C ALA A 5 3.01 -20.43 -27.64
N ALA A 6 2.05 -19.78 -26.98
CA ALA A 6 1.10 -18.88 -27.62
C ALA A 6 1.77 -17.64 -28.23
N LYS A 7 2.77 -17.07 -27.57
CA LYS A 7 3.56 -15.94 -28.13
C LYS A 7 4.36 -16.39 -29.35
N LYS A 8 4.97 -17.57 -29.31
CA LYS A 8 5.71 -18.14 -30.46
C LYS A 8 4.82 -18.31 -31.68
N LYS A 9 3.60 -18.86 -31.50
CA LYS A 9 2.61 -19.01 -32.59
C LYS A 9 2.16 -17.68 -33.18
N ARG A 10 1.87 -16.66 -32.34
CA ARG A 10 1.53 -15.30 -32.83
C ARG A 10 2.65 -14.67 -33.66
N LEU A 11 3.89 -14.79 -33.21
CA LEU A 11 5.04 -14.26 -33.96
C LEU A 11 5.24 -14.99 -35.30
N ALA A 12 4.98 -16.29 -35.36
CA ALA A 12 5.01 -17.04 -36.63
C ALA A 12 3.92 -16.54 -37.59
N LEU A 13 2.69 -16.35 -37.11
CA LEU A 13 1.58 -15.83 -37.90
C LEU A 13 1.86 -14.41 -38.41
N LEU A 14 2.44 -13.55 -37.56
CA LEU A 14 2.84 -12.19 -37.92
C LEU A 14 3.86 -12.19 -39.07
N ARG A 15 4.83 -13.13 -39.05
CA ARG A 15 5.81 -13.26 -40.14
C ARG A 15 5.21 -13.78 -41.44
N GLN A 16 4.21 -14.66 -41.37
CA GLN A 16 3.61 -15.27 -42.57
C GLN A 16 2.55 -14.38 -43.22
N THR A 17 1.72 -13.72 -42.41
CA THR A 17 0.52 -13.01 -42.87
C THR A 17 0.58 -11.50 -42.65
N GLY A 18 1.57 -11.01 -41.89
CA GLY A 18 1.69 -9.59 -41.52
C GLY A 18 0.66 -9.09 -40.51
N LYS A 19 -0.32 -9.93 -40.11
CA LYS A 19 -1.42 -9.50 -39.25
C LYS A 19 -1.01 -9.49 -37.77
N ASP A 20 -1.03 -8.31 -37.17
CA ASP A 20 -0.84 -8.15 -35.73
C ASP A 20 -2.17 -8.18 -34.97
N VAL A 21 -2.37 -9.25 -34.21
CA VAL A 21 -3.56 -9.45 -33.35
C VAL A 21 -3.50 -8.67 -32.04
N THR A 22 -2.35 -8.08 -31.68
CA THR A 22 -2.22 -7.31 -30.44
C THR A 22 -2.95 -5.98 -30.53
N ASN A 23 -2.93 -5.33 -31.70
CA ASN A 23 -3.65 -4.08 -31.94
C ASN A 23 -5.17 -4.25 -31.88
N ALA A 24 -5.67 -5.42 -32.26
CA ALA A 24 -7.09 -5.75 -32.17
C ALA A 24 -7.53 -6.10 -30.74
N ARG A 25 -6.60 -6.31 -29.81
CA ARG A 25 -6.92 -6.63 -28.43
C ARG A 25 -7.17 -5.33 -27.67
N ASN A 26 -8.36 -5.18 -27.10
CA ASN A 26 -8.71 -4.04 -26.27
C ASN A 26 -7.66 -3.84 -25.17
N TYR A 27 -7.16 -2.60 -25.07
CA TYR A 27 -6.21 -2.17 -24.06
C TYR A 27 -6.92 -1.30 -23.03
N ASN A 28 -6.62 -1.52 -21.76
CA ASN A 28 -7.07 -0.63 -20.70
C ASN A 28 -5.84 0.03 -20.05
N THR A 29 -5.89 1.35 -19.86
CA THR A 29 -4.78 2.14 -19.31
C THR A 29 -4.67 2.05 -17.80
N PHE A 30 -5.77 1.69 -17.12
CA PHE A 30 -5.84 1.58 -15.67
C PHE A 30 -6.04 0.13 -15.23
N SER A 31 -5.68 -0.13 -13.98
CA SER A 31 -5.86 -1.46 -13.40
C SER A 31 -7.32 -1.74 -13.07
N THR A 32 -7.83 -2.89 -13.53
CA THR A 32 -9.22 -3.33 -13.37
C THR A 32 -9.46 -4.19 -12.13
N HIS A 33 -8.47 -4.34 -11.24
CA HIS A 33 -8.66 -5.11 -10.02
C HIS A 33 -9.68 -4.45 -9.11
N GLU A 34 -10.43 -5.26 -8.38
CA GLU A 34 -11.27 -4.79 -7.29
C GLU A 34 -10.39 -4.20 -6.19
N ARG A 35 -10.64 -2.93 -5.86
CA ARG A 35 -9.95 -2.22 -4.79
C ARG A 35 -10.79 -2.31 -3.54
N LEU A 36 -10.25 -2.95 -2.51
CA LEU A 36 -10.88 -3.04 -1.21
C LEU A 36 -10.26 -2.02 -0.25
N THR A 37 -11.10 -1.41 0.59
CA THR A 37 -10.64 -0.57 1.70
C THR A 37 -10.07 -1.45 2.81
N LYS A 38 -9.24 -0.85 3.67
CA LYS A 38 -8.65 -1.56 4.81
C LYS A 38 -9.72 -2.11 5.75
N THR A 39 -9.45 -3.30 6.26
CA THR A 39 -10.21 -3.93 7.33
C THR A 39 -9.94 -3.26 8.68
N LYS A 40 -10.79 -3.55 9.69
CA LYS A 40 -10.61 -3.06 11.06
C LYS A 40 -9.22 -3.38 11.63
N LYS A 41 -8.72 -4.60 11.37
CA LYS A 41 -7.40 -5.04 11.85
C LYS A 41 -6.28 -4.21 11.22
N GLU A 42 -6.31 -4.05 9.90
CA GLU A 42 -5.32 -3.24 9.16
C GLU A 42 -5.36 -1.77 9.58
N HIS A 43 -6.55 -1.23 9.85
CA HIS A 43 -6.71 0.13 10.36
C HIS A 43 -6.10 0.30 11.75
N MET A 44 -6.33 -0.65 12.67
CA MET A 44 -5.73 -0.62 14.00
C MET A 44 -4.20 -0.64 13.95
N THR A 45 -3.63 -1.55 13.17
CA THR A 45 -2.17 -1.62 12.96
C THR A 45 -1.65 -0.33 12.34
N GLN A 46 -2.38 0.26 11.39
CA GLN A 46 -2.00 1.55 10.81
C GLN A 46 -2.03 2.67 11.86
N CYS A 47 -3.03 2.74 12.73
CA CYS A 47 -3.11 3.78 13.77
C CYS A 47 -1.91 3.73 14.72
N GLN A 48 -1.45 2.52 15.08
CA GLN A 48 -0.29 2.33 15.95
C GLN A 48 1.03 2.70 15.26
N ASN A 49 1.16 2.36 13.98
CA ASN A 49 2.46 2.39 13.31
C ASN A 49 2.66 3.58 12.36
N LYS A 50 1.60 4.23 11.88
CA LYS A 50 1.70 5.28 10.85
C LYS A 50 2.43 6.51 11.38
N HIS A 51 2.16 6.91 12.62
CA HIS A 51 2.82 8.03 13.26
C HIS A 51 3.46 7.52 14.55
N LYS A 52 4.79 7.52 14.61
CA LYS A 52 5.51 7.23 15.85
C LYS A 52 5.24 8.37 16.83
N ARG A 53 4.23 8.21 17.69
CA ARG A 53 4.08 9.09 18.85
C ARG A 53 5.12 8.64 19.85
N HIS A 54 6.06 9.52 20.21
CA HIS A 54 6.80 9.31 21.45
C HIS A 54 5.76 9.32 22.56
N THR A 55 5.56 8.17 23.21
CA THR A 55 4.99 8.16 24.55
C THR A 55 5.92 9.05 25.38
N HIS A 56 5.42 10.19 25.84
CA HIS A 56 6.04 10.86 26.96
C HIS A 56 5.95 9.86 28.11
N HIS A 57 7.02 9.10 28.32
CA HIS A 57 7.24 8.42 29.57
C HIS A 57 7.45 9.53 30.57
N TYR A 58 6.35 10.09 31.10
CA TYR A 58 6.42 10.59 32.46
C TYR A 58 6.69 9.33 33.27
N GLU A 59 7.95 9.13 33.62
CA GLU A 59 8.30 8.24 34.71
C GLU A 59 7.35 8.62 35.83
N MET A 60 6.47 7.70 36.21
CA MET A 60 5.60 7.85 37.37
C MET A 60 6.46 7.68 38.63
N ASP A 61 7.60 8.36 38.69
CA ASP A 61 8.23 8.74 39.94
C ASP A 61 7.21 9.67 40.58
N GLY A 62 6.78 9.36 41.80
CA GLY A 62 5.59 9.90 42.49
C GLY A 62 5.50 11.43 42.67
N ASP A 63 6.25 12.19 41.90
CA ASP A 63 6.42 13.64 41.93
C ASP A 63 5.46 14.39 41.00
N ALA A 64 4.68 13.66 40.20
CA ALA A 64 3.69 14.23 39.28
C ALA A 64 2.65 15.15 39.99
N PHE A 65 2.38 14.90 41.27
CA PHE A 65 1.49 15.74 42.09
C PHE A 65 2.09 17.13 42.38
N TYR A 66 3.40 17.22 42.63
CA TYR A 66 4.07 18.48 42.95
C TYR A 66 4.26 19.38 41.73
N LEU A 67 4.52 18.79 40.56
CA LEU A 67 4.63 19.52 39.30
C LEU A 67 3.31 20.18 38.88
N TYR A 68 2.17 19.52 39.18
CA TYR A 68 0.86 20.09 38.93
C TYR A 68 0.52 21.24 39.90
N TYR A 69 0.99 21.20 41.15
CA TYR A 69 0.70 22.27 42.10
C TYR A 69 1.49 23.57 41.81
N ILE A 70 2.72 23.44 41.31
CA ILE A 70 3.59 24.59 40.99
C ILE A 70 3.10 25.36 39.76
N SER A 71 2.48 24.68 38.78
CA SER A 71 1.99 25.33 37.55
C SER A 71 0.71 26.16 37.73
N TYR A 72 -0.02 25.97 38.82
CA TYR A 72 -1.22 26.75 39.15
C TYR A 72 -0.92 27.98 40.04
N PHE A 73 0.34 28.13 40.48
CA PHE A 73 0.77 29.23 41.36
C PHE A 73 1.71 30.24 40.67
N ILE A 74 1.94 30.07 39.36
CA ILE A 74 2.49 31.08 38.44
C ILE A 74 1.34 31.57 37.56
#